data_AF-A0A964MC11-F1
#
_entry.id   AF-A0A964MC11-F1
#
_cell.length_a   1.000
_cell.length_b   1.000
_cell.length_c   1.000
_cell.angle_alpha   90.00
_cell.angle_beta   90.00
_cell.angle_gamma   90.00
#
_symmetry.space_group_name_H-M   'P 1'
#
loop_
_entity.id
_entity.type
_entity.pdbx_description
1 polymer ?
#
loop_
_entity_poly.entity_id
_entity_poly.type
_entity_poly.pdbx_seq_one_letter_code
_entity_poly.pdbx_strand_id
1 'polypeptide(L)'
;MTHGFVELVPFRTDYGAKFLGTIKVGPAQLHGNIGYLKAGKSRDAFGIDYGTVAPACDTTEAGWDGDSTSRRSFIDSIELHRNDPASSYYGYWVHPAARMTVAREDQVLWGAGLEIAAGPYVTFLVEAHGEKYKSAAYLWGSPAVVTPGIRFKSPGGFTIDGGCEFKLAPHAASPDWNALFGFSVTTGTLSKRVKLVTDGTLAGTVIDKETGKPVRGVTITAVDTAGKALATVKAGGKTRPAVVVTDSTGAFSLLLPAKRIKALRAELKGYVTRDVKVAIQPAQVNQAVVELAKVEVPRGFIAGKVADAKTGLPVRALLTFAGTDFQPIPNDTGNGTYTIGMSPGSYKVIITAAGYNPDSSEYVVENKKTTPKDFALRMIPKKGERFVLRGLNFAPNKAVITDGSVLF
;
A
#
# COMPACT_ATOMS: atom_id res chain seq x y z
N MET A 1 68.07 28.49 16.21
CA MET A 1 67.27 27.45 15.53
C MET A 1 67.57 26.11 16.21
N THR A 2 66.80 25.77 17.23
CA THR A 2 66.92 24.50 17.98
C THR A 2 66.22 23.40 17.19
N HIS A 3 66.99 22.51 16.58
CA HIS A 3 66.48 21.30 15.92
C HIS A 3 66.34 20.21 16.98
N GLY A 4 65.18 20.15 17.63
CA GLY A 4 64.80 18.99 18.44
C GLY A 4 64.41 17.85 17.51
N PHE A 5 65.26 16.83 17.38
CA PHE A 5 64.88 15.58 16.74
C PHE A 5 63.84 14.89 17.63
N VAL A 6 62.57 15.09 17.32
CA VAL A 6 61.48 14.27 17.87
C VAL A 6 61.65 12.87 17.29
N GLU A 7 61.81 11.88 18.16
CA GLU A 7 61.87 10.46 17.79
C GLU A 7 60.49 10.02 17.25
N LEU A 8 60.24 10.27 15.96
CA LEU A 8 59.09 9.74 15.25
C LEU A 8 59.36 8.27 14.94
N VAL A 9 59.03 7.38 15.87
CA VAL A 9 58.93 5.94 15.55
C VAL A 9 57.68 5.76 14.69
N PRO A 10 57.78 5.44 13.39
CA PRO A 10 56.60 5.31 12.55
C PRO A 10 55.98 3.94 12.80
N PHE A 11 54.80 3.89 13.41
CA PHE A 11 54.06 2.63 13.57
C PHE A 11 53.37 2.24 12.25
N ARG A 12 53.15 0.93 12.04
CA ARG A 12 52.18 0.48 11.02
C ARG A 12 50.76 0.85 11.44
N THR A 13 49.82 0.73 10.52
CA THR A 13 48.39 1.02 10.75
C THR A 13 47.85 0.22 11.94
N ASP A 14 47.18 0.92 12.86
CA ASP A 14 46.41 0.31 13.94
C ASP A 14 45.13 -0.30 13.35
N TYR A 15 44.70 -1.46 13.85
CA TYR A 15 43.47 -2.13 13.41
C TYR A 15 42.54 -2.30 14.60
N GLY A 16 41.32 -1.77 14.51
CA GLY A 16 40.35 -1.87 15.60
C GLY A 16 38.95 -2.22 15.14
N ALA A 17 38.18 -2.76 16.07
CA ALA A 17 36.75 -3.01 15.92
C ALA A 17 36.01 -2.50 17.15
N LYS A 18 34.79 -1.98 16.95
CA LYS A 18 33.96 -1.42 18.01
C LYS A 18 32.53 -1.92 17.87
N PHE A 19 31.99 -2.47 18.95
CA PHE A 19 30.57 -2.77 19.06
C PHE A 19 29.84 -1.53 19.58
N LEU A 20 28.74 -1.17 18.92
CA LEU A 20 27.91 -0.02 19.28
C LEU A 20 26.48 -0.50 19.49
N GLY A 21 25.94 -0.23 20.67
CA GLY A 21 24.54 -0.47 21.01
C GLY A 21 23.83 0.86 21.26
N THR A 22 22.56 0.94 20.87
CA THR A 22 21.68 2.06 21.24
C THR A 22 20.34 1.51 21.68
N ILE A 23 19.88 1.93 22.85
CA ILE A 23 18.54 1.63 23.38
C ILE A 23 17.77 2.94 23.44
N LYS A 24 16.55 2.96 22.88
CA LYS A 24 15.67 4.13 22.91
C LYS A 24 14.47 3.85 23.80
N VAL A 25 14.18 4.74 24.74
CA VAL A 25 13.01 4.66 25.62
C VAL A 25 12.37 6.05 25.68
N GLY A 26 11.28 6.23 24.93
CA GLY A 26 10.61 7.52 24.81
C GLY A 26 11.55 8.63 24.30
N PRO A 27 11.68 9.77 25.00
CA PRO A 27 12.56 10.86 24.60
C PRO A 27 14.04 10.60 24.91
N ALA A 28 14.38 9.53 25.65
CA ALA A 28 15.75 9.22 26.04
C ALA A 28 16.39 8.17 25.11
N GLN A 29 17.67 8.35 24.82
CA GLN A 29 18.51 7.38 24.11
C GLN A 29 19.76 7.11 24.94
N LEU A 30 20.04 5.84 25.18
CA LEU A 30 21.28 5.40 25.80
C LEU A 30 22.15 4.76 24.72
N HIS A 31 23.36 5.27 24.57
CA HIS A 31 24.39 4.78 23.67
C HIS A 31 25.45 4.07 24.50
N GLY A 32 25.89 2.90 24.06
CA GLY A 32 26.95 2.15 24.71
C GLY A 32 27.90 1.59 23.66
N ASN A 33 29.20 1.60 23.97
CA ASN A 33 30.18 1.01 23.09
C ASN A 33 31.34 0.37 23.84
N ILE A 34 31.89 -0.66 23.21
CA ILE A 34 33.14 -1.30 23.62
C ILE A 34 33.91 -1.67 22.36
N GLY A 35 35.21 -1.42 22.37
CA GLY A 35 36.08 -1.67 21.24
C GLY A 35 37.45 -2.16 21.65
N TYR A 36 38.12 -2.75 20.67
CA TYR A 36 39.51 -3.18 20.78
C TYR A 36 40.29 -2.55 19.64
N LEU A 37 41.42 -1.95 19.96
CA LEU A 37 42.37 -1.40 19.02
C LEU A 37 43.67 -2.18 19.14
N LYS A 38 44.00 -2.94 18.10
CA LYS A 38 45.28 -3.62 17.97
C LYS A 38 46.33 -2.62 17.48
N ALA A 39 47.36 -2.41 18.28
CA ALA A 39 48.45 -1.52 17.91
C ALA A 39 49.21 -2.08 16.71
N GLY A 40 49.52 -1.22 15.75
CA GLY A 40 50.34 -1.54 14.61
C GLY A 40 51.75 -1.91 15.06
N LYS A 41 52.36 -2.88 14.35
CA LYS A 41 53.77 -3.22 14.60
C LYS A 41 54.63 -1.98 14.41
N SER A 42 55.57 -1.74 15.31
CA SER A 42 56.61 -0.76 15.08
C SER A 42 57.33 -1.03 13.79
N ARG A 43 57.65 0.03 13.05
CA ARG A 43 58.65 -0.04 11.99
C ARG A 43 60.02 0.15 12.64
N ASP A 44 61.03 -0.30 11.91
CA ASP A 44 62.41 -0.08 12.31
C ASP A 44 62.66 1.42 12.36
N ALA A 45 62.96 1.91 13.55
CA ALA A 45 63.47 3.24 13.77
C ALA A 45 64.94 3.13 14.18
N PHE A 46 65.73 4.12 13.77
CA PHE A 46 67.11 4.25 14.18
C PHE A 46 67.16 5.38 15.19
N GLY A 47 67.47 5.04 16.44
CA GLY A 47 67.66 5.98 17.53
C GLY A 47 69.12 5.96 17.98
N ILE A 48 69.53 6.99 18.72
CA ILE A 48 70.83 6.98 19.40
C ILE A 48 70.71 5.98 20.55
N ASP A 49 71.56 4.95 20.58
CA ASP A 49 71.61 4.00 21.68
C ASP A 49 72.26 4.64 22.91
N TYR A 50 71.46 5.26 23.76
CA TYR A 50 71.91 5.85 25.02
C TYR A 50 72.53 4.85 26.00
N GLY A 51 72.39 3.53 25.78
CA GLY A 51 73.09 2.50 26.56
C GLY A 51 74.58 2.33 26.18
N THR A 52 74.98 2.84 25.01
CA THR A 52 76.38 2.85 24.53
C THR A 52 77.05 4.22 24.62
N VAL A 53 76.26 5.26 24.91
CA VAL A 53 76.79 6.58 25.23
C VAL A 53 77.32 6.50 26.66
N ALA A 54 78.64 6.47 26.81
CA ALA A 54 79.24 6.57 28.13
C ALA A 54 78.75 7.89 28.77
N PRO A 55 78.21 7.87 30.00
CA PRO A 55 77.95 9.10 30.71
C PRO A 55 79.30 9.82 30.82
N ALA A 56 79.38 11.05 30.30
CA ALA A 56 80.56 11.85 30.52
C ALA A 56 80.62 12.13 32.03
N CYS A 57 81.59 11.53 32.70
CA CYS A 57 81.89 11.85 34.07
C CYS A 57 82.79 13.07 34.03
N ASP A 58 82.22 14.23 34.38
CA ASP A 58 83.02 15.41 34.66
C ASP A 58 83.99 15.05 35.79
N THR A 59 85.27 14.88 35.44
CA THR A 59 86.34 14.73 36.43
C THR A 59 86.81 16.14 36.76
N THR A 60 85.94 16.92 37.41
CA THR A 60 86.45 18.01 38.23
C THR A 60 87.34 17.39 39.30
N GLU A 61 88.64 17.71 39.27
CA GLU A 61 89.59 17.34 40.32
C GLU A 61 88.94 17.57 41.68
N ALA A 62 89.01 16.55 42.53
CA ALA A 62 88.44 16.56 43.86
C ALA A 62 89.04 17.71 44.68
N GLY A 63 88.32 18.83 44.73
CA GLY A 63 88.46 19.82 45.78
C GLY A 63 88.21 19.17 47.14
N TRP A 64 89.02 19.60 48.10
CA TRP A 64 89.28 18.99 49.40
C TRP A 64 88.10 19.08 50.38
N ASP A 65 86.93 18.54 50.04
CA ASP A 65 85.83 18.32 50.99
C ASP A 65 85.11 17.01 50.66
N GLY A 66 85.28 16.02 51.54
CA GLY A 66 84.84 14.64 51.38
C GLY A 66 83.34 14.42 51.51
N ASP A 67 82.53 15.00 50.63
CA ASP A 67 81.12 14.61 50.45
C ASP A 67 80.91 13.85 49.13
N SER A 68 80.95 12.53 49.22
CA SER A 68 80.90 11.61 48.08
C SER A 68 79.47 11.18 47.70
N THR A 69 78.47 12.07 47.74
CA THR A 69 77.07 11.66 47.45
C THR A 69 76.37 12.34 46.27
N SER A 70 77.02 13.23 45.52
CA SER A 70 76.38 13.92 44.38
C SER A 70 76.90 13.49 42.99
N ARG A 71 76.89 12.19 42.69
CA ARG A 71 76.96 11.73 41.29
C ARG A 71 75.61 11.96 40.61
N ARG A 72 75.38 13.19 40.12
CA ARG A 72 74.25 13.45 39.22
C ARG A 72 74.70 13.23 37.79
N SER A 73 74.32 12.08 37.23
CA SER A 73 74.46 11.80 35.81
C SER A 73 73.46 12.67 35.05
N PHE A 74 73.91 13.81 34.53
CA PHE A 74 73.15 14.58 33.55
C PHE A 74 73.65 14.21 32.16
N ILE A 75 72.76 13.80 31.26
CA ILE A 75 73.04 13.79 29.82
C ILE A 75 72.65 15.20 29.32
N ASP A 76 73.51 16.19 29.58
CA ASP A 76 73.24 17.58 29.16
C ASP A 76 74.22 18.07 28.08
N SER A 77 75.21 17.26 27.71
CA SER A 77 76.01 17.47 26.50
C SER A 77 76.68 16.17 26.05
N ILE A 78 76.75 15.95 24.73
CA ILE A 78 77.68 14.96 24.15
C ILE A 78 79.07 15.56 24.29
N GLU A 79 79.77 15.20 25.35
CA GLU A 79 81.08 15.76 25.67
C GLU A 79 82.14 15.16 24.73
N LEU A 80 82.70 15.99 23.84
CA LEU A 80 83.81 15.64 22.96
C LEU A 80 85.10 15.60 23.79
N HIS A 81 85.38 14.47 24.46
CA HIS A 81 86.67 14.28 25.12
C HIS A 81 87.78 14.20 24.07
N ARG A 82 88.59 15.27 23.99
CA ARG A 82 89.81 15.35 23.18
C ARG A 82 90.99 14.95 24.07
N ASN A 83 91.67 13.86 23.74
CA ASN A 83 92.99 13.58 24.29
C ASN A 83 93.84 12.81 23.28
N ASP A 84 94.49 13.53 22.35
CA ASP A 84 95.85 13.23 21.87
C ASP A 84 96.46 14.44 21.10
N PRO A 85 97.70 14.91 21.38
CA PRO A 85 98.25 16.17 20.85
C PRO A 85 98.80 16.15 19.42
N ALA A 86 98.73 15.07 18.65
CA ALA A 86 99.38 15.03 17.32
C ALA A 86 98.75 14.05 16.32
N SER A 87 97.60 14.38 15.71
CA SER A 87 97.31 13.87 14.36
C SER A 87 96.29 14.75 13.61
N SER A 88 96.64 15.07 12.37
CA SER A 88 95.87 15.84 11.40
C SER A 88 95.04 14.92 10.50
N TYR A 89 94.00 14.31 11.06
CA TYR A 89 92.96 13.63 10.28
C TYR A 89 91.59 13.88 10.94
N TYR A 90 90.65 14.49 10.21
CA TYR A 90 89.29 14.75 10.68
C TYR A 90 88.54 13.42 10.89
N GLY A 91 88.58 12.89 12.11
CA GLY A 91 87.74 11.76 12.53
C GLY A 91 86.36 12.25 12.92
N TYR A 92 85.34 11.97 12.11
CA TYR A 92 83.94 12.14 12.50
C TYR A 92 83.57 11.02 13.48
N TRP A 93 83.15 11.36 14.69
CA TRP A 93 82.62 10.39 15.64
C TRP A 93 81.24 9.93 15.18
N VAL A 94 81.14 8.65 14.80
CA VAL A 94 79.89 8.01 14.39
C VAL A 94 79.26 7.40 15.65
N HIS A 95 78.16 7.96 16.14
CA HIS A 95 77.34 7.27 17.13
C HIS A 95 76.65 6.09 16.45
N PRO A 96 76.81 4.84 16.94
CA PRO A 96 76.10 3.72 16.37
C PRO A 96 74.60 3.95 16.56
N ALA A 97 73.89 4.17 15.47
CA ALA A 97 72.44 4.17 15.50
C ALA A 97 71.97 2.73 15.75
N ALA A 98 71.31 2.48 16.88
CA ALA A 98 70.73 1.17 17.14
C ALA A 98 69.33 1.11 16.55
N ARG A 99 68.97 -0.09 16.08
CA ARG A 99 67.61 -0.41 15.70
C ARG A 99 66.76 -0.42 16.98
N MET A 100 65.93 0.59 17.16
CA MET A 100 64.98 0.67 18.27
C MET A 100 63.63 0.12 17.83
N THR A 101 63.05 -0.73 18.67
CA THR A 101 61.70 -1.27 18.48
C THR A 101 60.85 -0.83 19.67
N VAL A 102 60.15 0.30 19.54
CA VAL A 102 59.16 0.71 20.56
C VAL A 102 57.91 -0.14 20.34
N ALA A 103 57.56 -1.03 21.27
CA ALA A 103 56.31 -1.77 21.20
C ALA A 103 55.19 -0.91 21.78
N ARG A 104 54.11 -0.70 21.01
CA ARG A 104 52.89 -0.06 21.50
C ARG A 104 51.87 -1.14 21.87
N GLU A 105 51.24 -0.99 23.02
CA GLU A 105 50.30 -1.98 23.52
C GLU A 105 48.90 -1.80 22.91
N ASP A 106 48.21 -2.93 22.68
CA ASP A 106 46.80 -2.95 22.29
C ASP A 106 45.93 -2.22 23.33
N GLN A 107 44.87 -1.56 22.87
CA GLN A 107 43.98 -0.76 23.71
C GLN A 107 42.54 -1.30 23.71
N VAL A 108 41.86 -1.12 24.84
CA VAL A 108 40.41 -1.28 24.96
C VAL A 108 39.78 0.10 25.01
N LEU A 109 38.81 0.33 24.12
CA LEU A 109 38.05 1.57 24.02
C LEU A 109 36.67 1.34 24.63
N TRP A 110 36.17 2.31 25.39
CA TRP A 110 34.82 2.24 25.94
C TRP A 110 34.14 3.61 25.87
N GLY A 111 32.82 3.58 25.88
CA GLY A 111 32.04 4.80 25.99
C GLY A 111 30.57 4.53 26.24
N ALA A 112 29.95 5.46 26.95
CA ALA A 112 28.54 5.48 27.26
C ALA A 112 28.02 6.90 27.04
N GLY A 113 26.84 7.05 26.45
CA GLY A 113 26.23 8.35 26.22
C GLY A 113 24.75 8.32 26.53
N LEU A 114 24.23 9.41 27.06
CA LEU A 114 22.81 9.62 27.29
C LEU A 114 22.37 10.86 26.51
N GLU A 115 21.39 10.71 25.63
CA GLU A 115 20.69 11.82 25.00
C GLU A 115 19.25 11.89 25.53
N ILE A 116 18.77 13.10 25.84
CA ILE A 116 17.37 13.36 26.23
C ILE A 116 16.80 14.45 25.33
N ALA A 117 15.80 14.09 24.54
CA ALA A 117 15.09 15.03 23.68
C ALA A 117 14.12 15.90 24.50
N ALA A 118 14.38 17.20 24.56
CA ALA A 118 13.49 18.22 25.12
C ALA A 118 12.64 18.82 23.99
N GLY A 119 11.73 18.02 23.44
CA GLY A 119 10.93 18.37 22.26
C GLY A 119 11.66 18.14 20.93
N PRO A 120 11.12 18.65 19.81
CA PRO A 120 11.62 18.32 18.47
C PRO A 120 12.94 19.02 18.10
N TYR A 121 13.30 20.10 18.80
CA TYR A 121 14.39 20.99 18.40
C TYR A 121 15.56 21.03 19.37
N VAL A 122 15.44 20.48 20.57
CA VAL A 122 16.48 20.54 21.59
C VAL A 122 16.76 19.15 22.12
N THR A 123 18.03 18.81 22.28
CA THR A 123 18.47 17.54 22.88
C THR A 123 19.62 17.84 23.83
N PHE A 124 19.49 17.44 25.09
CA PHE A 124 20.62 17.43 26.02
C PHE A 124 21.37 16.12 25.86
N LEU A 125 22.69 16.17 25.91
CA LEU A 125 23.53 14.98 25.79
C LEU A 125 24.64 15.00 26.82
N VAL A 126 25.00 13.83 27.32
CA VAL A 126 26.22 13.62 28.11
C VAL A 126 26.88 12.37 27.55
N GLU A 127 28.13 12.50 27.14
CA GLU A 127 28.94 11.37 26.69
C GLU A 127 30.13 11.17 27.61
N ALA A 128 30.37 9.94 28.03
CA ALA A 128 31.57 9.53 28.73
C ALA A 128 32.33 8.52 27.86
N HIS A 129 33.62 8.73 27.66
CA HIS A 129 34.46 7.77 26.93
C HIS A 129 35.86 7.70 27.52
N GLY A 130 36.57 6.63 27.18
CA GLY A 130 37.96 6.50 27.56
C GLY A 130 38.64 5.37 26.81
N GLU A 131 39.95 5.33 26.96
CA GLU A 131 40.82 4.30 26.42
C GLU A 131 41.73 3.77 27.52
N LYS A 132 42.10 2.50 27.42
CA LYS A 132 43.08 1.88 28.30
C LYS A 132 43.96 0.90 27.54
N TYR A 133 45.17 0.68 28.04
CA TYR A 133 45.98 -0.45 27.60
C TYR A 133 45.39 -1.79 28.06
N LYS A 134 45.61 -2.85 27.29
CA LYS A 134 45.09 -4.20 27.55
C LYS A 134 45.53 -4.75 28.93
N SER A 135 46.74 -4.43 29.36
CA SER A 135 47.36 -4.85 30.62
C SER A 135 46.80 -4.15 31.85
N ALA A 136 46.12 -3.02 31.69
CA ALA A 136 45.60 -2.22 32.80
C ALA A 136 44.29 -2.79 33.37
N ALA A 137 44.10 -2.68 34.69
CA ALA A 137 42.85 -2.99 35.38
C ALA A 137 41.68 -2.14 34.86
N TYR A 138 40.43 -2.55 35.11
CA TYR A 138 39.25 -1.81 34.66
C TYR A 138 39.20 -0.42 35.35
N LEU A 139 39.16 0.65 34.54
CA LEU A 139 39.04 2.08 34.92
C LEU A 139 40.23 2.75 35.63
N TRP A 140 41.28 2.03 36.05
CA TRP A 140 42.42 2.64 36.73
C TRP A 140 43.36 3.32 35.72
N GLY A 141 43.63 4.62 35.91
CA GLY A 141 44.53 5.41 35.05
C GLY A 141 44.04 5.66 33.62
N SER A 142 42.80 5.30 33.30
CA SER A 142 42.20 5.56 31.98
C SER A 142 41.68 7.00 31.95
N PRO A 143 42.05 7.86 30.97
CA PRO A 143 41.44 9.18 30.86
C PRO A 143 39.94 8.98 30.59
N ALA A 144 39.12 9.26 31.59
CA ALA A 144 37.68 9.35 31.41
C ALA A 144 37.39 10.78 30.93
N VAL A 145 36.91 10.90 29.71
CA VAL A 145 36.45 12.17 29.15
C VAL A 145 34.95 12.20 29.30
N VAL A 146 34.43 13.23 29.95
CA VAL A 146 32.99 13.47 30.08
C VAL A 146 32.63 14.74 29.32
N THR A 147 31.60 14.66 28.48
CA THR A 147 31.20 15.69 27.54
C THR A 147 29.71 15.97 27.69
N PRO A 148 29.30 16.81 28.65
CA PRO A 148 27.98 17.41 28.63
C PRO A 148 27.83 18.35 27.42
N GLY A 149 26.65 18.34 26.83
CA GLY A 149 26.34 19.18 25.69
C GLY A 149 24.85 19.35 25.44
N ILE A 150 24.58 20.20 24.46
CA ILE A 150 23.26 20.53 23.97
C ILE A 150 23.29 20.56 22.44
N ARG A 151 22.27 19.98 21.83
CA ARG A 151 22.06 19.97 20.38
C ARG A 151 20.77 20.68 20.04
N PHE A 152 20.86 21.67 19.17
CA PHE A 152 19.74 22.33 18.53
C PHE A 152 19.52 21.74 17.14
N LYS A 153 18.26 21.47 16.78
CA LYS A 153 17.86 20.87 15.51
C LYS A 153 16.86 21.80 14.83
N SER A 154 17.04 22.04 13.53
CA SER A 154 16.06 22.71 12.70
C SER A 154 15.20 21.68 11.93
N PRO A 155 13.96 22.03 11.54
CA PRO A 155 13.14 21.17 10.66
C PRO A 155 13.81 20.81 9.33
N GLY A 156 14.76 21.63 8.86
CA GLY A 156 15.47 21.47 7.59
C GLY A 156 16.70 20.55 7.64
N GLY A 157 16.97 19.91 8.79
CA GLY A 157 18.10 18.99 8.94
C GLY A 157 19.44 19.66 9.31
N PHE A 158 19.45 20.97 9.56
CA PHE A 158 20.60 21.66 10.14
C PHE A 158 20.61 21.46 11.66
N THR A 159 21.76 21.08 12.23
CA THR A 159 21.99 20.95 13.68
C THR A 159 23.14 21.82 14.13
N ILE A 160 23.05 22.34 15.35
CA ILE A 160 24.14 23.00 16.07
C ILE A 160 24.36 22.22 17.36
N ASP A 161 25.62 21.92 17.64
CA ASP A 161 26.08 21.16 18.80
C ASP A 161 27.01 22.05 19.62
N GLY A 162 26.74 22.17 20.92
CA GLY A 162 27.63 22.83 21.87
C GLY A 162 27.90 21.91 23.04
N GLY A 163 29.15 21.83 23.49
CA GLY A 163 29.51 21.00 24.63
C GLY A 163 30.84 21.41 25.25
N CYS A 164 31.19 20.77 26.35
CA CYS A 164 32.48 20.94 27.00
C CYS A 164 33.02 19.56 27.37
N GLU A 165 34.18 19.19 26.86
CA GLU A 165 34.88 17.98 27.29
C GLU A 165 35.64 18.26 28.58
N PHE A 166 35.55 17.36 29.54
CA PHE A 166 36.36 17.36 30.75
C PHE A 166 37.16 16.08 30.81
N LYS A 167 38.49 16.19 30.74
CA LYS A 167 39.41 15.06 30.90
C LYS A 167 39.69 14.85 32.39
N LEU A 168 39.30 13.68 32.89
CA LEU A 168 39.49 13.31 34.28
C LEU A 168 40.83 12.56 34.41
N ALA A 169 41.84 13.25 34.94
CA ALA A 169 43.14 12.65 35.26
C ALA A 169 43.23 12.33 36.76
N PRO A 170 43.85 11.21 37.16
CA PRO A 170 44.13 10.94 38.56
C PRO A 170 44.98 12.07 39.17
N HIS A 171 44.55 12.61 40.31
CA HIS A 171 45.32 13.54 41.14
C HIS A 171 45.51 14.94 40.53
N ALA A 172 44.76 15.30 39.49
CA ALA A 172 44.71 16.66 38.97
C ALA A 172 43.83 17.56 39.86
N ALA A 173 44.33 18.76 40.18
CA ALA A 173 43.59 19.76 40.98
C ALA A 173 42.39 20.36 40.22
N SER A 174 42.40 20.28 38.89
CA SER A 174 41.31 20.67 38.00
C SER A 174 41.34 19.78 36.75
N PRO A 175 40.17 19.44 36.16
CA PRO A 175 40.14 18.71 34.90
C PRO A 175 40.60 19.62 33.75
N ASP A 176 41.38 19.08 32.82
CA ASP A 176 41.63 19.73 31.54
C ASP A 176 40.31 19.79 30.78
N TRP A 177 39.98 20.93 30.19
CA TRP A 177 38.71 21.11 29.50
C TRP A 177 38.86 21.70 28.10
N ASN A 178 37.98 21.28 27.19
CA ASN A 178 37.87 21.82 25.84
C ASN A 178 36.42 22.19 25.55
N ALA A 179 36.16 23.41 25.09
CA ALA A 179 34.87 23.76 24.52
C ALA A 179 34.72 23.18 23.11
N LEU A 180 33.57 22.56 22.83
CA LEU A 180 33.21 22.02 21.53
C LEU A 180 32.07 22.83 20.93
N PHE A 181 32.21 23.17 19.66
CA PHE A 181 31.15 23.72 18.84
C PHE A 181 31.14 23.02 17.48
N GLY A 182 30.00 22.45 17.13
CA GLY A 182 29.79 21.73 15.88
C GLY A 182 28.53 22.20 15.18
N PHE A 183 28.52 22.08 13.86
CA PHE A 183 27.29 22.18 13.08
C PHE A 183 27.27 21.07 12.05
N SER A 184 26.08 20.58 11.74
CA SER A 184 25.90 19.56 10.71
C SER A 184 24.68 19.85 9.86
N VAL A 185 24.72 19.46 8.59
CA VAL A 185 23.55 19.45 7.70
C VAL A 185 23.31 18.00 7.32
N THR A 186 22.25 17.43 7.87
CA THR A 186 21.80 16.10 7.48
C THR A 186 20.78 16.24 6.34
N THR A 187 21.23 15.99 5.10
CA THR A 187 20.31 15.84 3.98
C THR A 187 19.91 14.37 3.86
N GLY A 188 18.63 14.06 4.07
CA GLY A 188 18.10 12.73 3.81
C GLY A 188 17.98 12.50 2.31
N THR A 189 19.03 12.08 1.63
CA THR A 189 19.00 11.79 0.18
C THR A 189 18.21 10.53 -0.19
N LEU A 190 17.74 9.74 0.78
CA LEU A 190 16.95 8.53 0.52
C LEU A 190 15.81 8.33 1.52
N SER A 191 14.96 9.34 1.70
CA SER A 191 13.57 9.06 2.06
C SER A 191 12.89 8.47 0.83
N LYS A 192 13.10 7.18 0.55
CA LYS A 192 12.20 6.46 -0.37
C LYS A 192 10.84 6.53 0.31
N ARG A 193 10.02 7.54 -0.05
CA ARG A 193 8.66 7.68 0.45
C ARG A 193 8.05 6.29 0.42
N VAL A 194 7.63 5.77 1.58
CA VAL A 194 6.85 4.54 1.61
C VAL A 194 5.73 4.76 0.60
N LYS A 195 5.76 3.98 -0.48
CA LYS A 195 4.82 4.15 -1.59
C LYS A 195 3.47 3.84 -0.98
N LEU A 196 2.70 4.89 -0.65
CA LEU A 196 1.41 4.74 0.01
C LEU A 196 0.58 3.82 -0.88
N VAL A 197 0.29 2.62 -0.38
CA VAL A 197 -0.58 1.69 -1.09
C VAL A 197 -1.94 2.36 -1.09
N THR A 198 -2.30 2.91 -2.24
CA THR A 198 -3.54 3.66 -2.46
C THR A 198 -4.55 2.82 -3.23
N ASP A 199 -4.21 1.59 -3.55
CA ASP A 199 -5.05 0.67 -4.31
C ASP A 199 -5.59 -0.42 -3.39
N GLY A 200 -6.80 -0.91 -3.67
CA GLY A 200 -7.40 -2.07 -3.02
C GLY A 200 -7.98 -3.01 -4.06
N THR A 201 -8.08 -4.29 -3.72
CA THR A 201 -8.78 -5.25 -4.55
C THR A 201 -10.26 -5.20 -4.19
N LEU A 202 -11.13 -5.15 -5.18
CA LEU A 202 -12.56 -5.31 -5.02
C LEU A 202 -12.95 -6.63 -5.69
N ALA A 203 -13.33 -7.60 -4.88
CA ALA A 203 -13.78 -8.91 -5.30
C ALA A 203 -15.24 -9.11 -4.91
N GLY A 204 -15.94 -9.99 -5.60
CA GLY A 204 -17.35 -10.17 -5.32
C GLY A 204 -18.03 -11.16 -6.24
N THR A 205 -19.34 -11.28 -6.05
CA THR A 205 -20.21 -12.11 -6.89
C THR A 205 -21.38 -11.30 -7.41
N VAL A 206 -21.84 -11.65 -8.62
CA VAL A 206 -23.08 -11.15 -9.18
C VAL A 206 -24.13 -12.27 -9.11
N ILE A 207 -25.28 -11.95 -8.53
CA ILE A 207 -26.40 -12.87 -8.37
C ILE A 207 -27.67 -12.32 -9.01
N ASP A 208 -28.56 -13.21 -9.41
CA ASP A 208 -29.88 -12.89 -9.88
C ASP A 208 -30.77 -12.57 -8.67
N LYS A 209 -31.40 -11.39 -8.67
CA LYS A 209 -32.13 -10.86 -7.51
C LYS A 209 -33.31 -11.74 -7.09
N GLU A 210 -33.95 -12.42 -8.04
CA GLU A 210 -35.13 -13.25 -7.75
C GLU A 210 -34.74 -14.66 -7.30
N THR A 211 -33.75 -15.25 -7.97
CA THR A 211 -33.40 -16.67 -7.76
C THR A 211 -32.23 -16.86 -6.79
N GLY A 212 -31.46 -15.82 -6.49
CA GLY A 212 -30.23 -15.88 -5.69
C GLY A 212 -29.07 -16.62 -6.38
N LYS A 213 -29.25 -17.08 -7.62
CA LYS A 213 -28.25 -17.86 -8.36
C LYS A 213 -27.16 -16.95 -8.96
N PRO A 214 -25.92 -17.43 -9.11
CA PRO A 214 -24.86 -16.65 -9.72
C PRO A 214 -25.15 -16.35 -11.20
N VAL A 215 -24.76 -15.17 -11.65
CA VAL A 215 -24.95 -14.70 -13.03
C VAL A 215 -23.60 -14.60 -13.73
N ARG A 216 -23.40 -15.45 -14.73
CA ARG A 216 -22.21 -15.46 -15.60
C ARG A 216 -22.31 -14.41 -16.70
N GLY A 217 -21.17 -13.88 -17.13
CA GLY A 217 -21.07 -13.04 -18.33
C GLY A 217 -21.43 -11.57 -18.10
N VAL A 218 -21.63 -11.16 -16.84
CA VAL A 218 -21.93 -9.78 -16.49
C VAL A 218 -20.67 -8.95 -16.66
N THR A 219 -20.78 -7.86 -17.42
CA THR A 219 -19.69 -6.88 -17.54
C THR A 219 -19.74 -5.93 -16.36
N ILE A 220 -18.70 -5.98 -15.52
CA ILE A 220 -18.50 -5.11 -14.37
C ILE A 220 -17.50 -4.04 -14.75
N THR A 221 -17.92 -2.78 -14.70
CA THR A 221 -17.10 -1.61 -15.02
C THR A 221 -16.98 -0.67 -13.83
N ALA A 222 -15.76 -0.24 -13.49
CA ALA A 222 -15.55 0.75 -12.45
C ALA A 222 -16.04 2.15 -12.90
N VAL A 223 -16.74 2.85 -12.00
CA VAL A 223 -17.27 4.19 -12.24
C VAL A 223 -16.56 5.18 -11.32
N ASP A 224 -16.02 6.25 -11.91
CA ASP A 224 -15.29 7.28 -11.15
C ASP A 224 -16.22 8.16 -10.28
N THR A 225 -15.62 9.04 -9.50
CA THR A 225 -16.35 9.98 -8.64
C THR A 225 -17.25 10.96 -9.40
N ALA A 226 -16.96 11.21 -10.68
CA ALA A 226 -17.77 12.05 -11.57
C ALA A 226 -18.92 11.28 -12.26
N GLY A 227 -19.01 9.96 -12.07
CA GLY A 227 -20.03 9.11 -12.67
C GLY A 227 -19.66 8.54 -14.05
N LYS A 228 -18.41 8.67 -14.48
CA LYS A 228 -17.93 8.15 -15.77
C LYS A 228 -17.47 6.69 -15.62
N ALA A 229 -17.95 5.84 -16.52
CA ALA A 229 -17.46 4.47 -16.66
C ALA A 229 -16.02 4.45 -17.21
N LEU A 230 -15.13 3.70 -16.56
CA LEU A 230 -13.71 3.66 -16.87
C LEU A 230 -13.34 2.35 -17.58
N ALA A 231 -12.76 2.45 -18.77
CA ALA A 231 -12.16 1.28 -19.42
C ALA A 231 -10.86 0.83 -18.73
N THR A 232 -10.08 1.79 -18.22
CA THR A 232 -8.79 1.55 -17.56
C THR A 232 -8.58 2.43 -16.35
N VAL A 233 -7.73 1.96 -15.43
CA VAL A 233 -7.30 2.69 -14.22
C VAL A 233 -5.79 2.54 -14.02
N LYS A 234 -5.16 3.52 -13.36
CA LYS A 234 -3.81 3.35 -12.81
C LYS A 234 -3.92 2.72 -11.42
N ALA A 235 -3.52 1.45 -11.30
CA ALA A 235 -3.51 0.70 -10.05
C ALA A 235 -2.32 -0.28 -10.00
N GLY A 236 -1.71 -0.44 -8.82
CA GLY A 236 -0.46 -1.18 -8.63
C GLY A 236 0.72 -0.54 -9.38
N GLY A 237 0.66 0.77 -9.62
CA GLY A 237 1.64 1.51 -10.41
C GLY A 237 1.63 1.23 -11.92
N LYS A 238 0.62 0.52 -12.45
CA LYS A 238 0.47 0.21 -13.88
C LYS A 238 -0.93 0.60 -14.35
N THR A 239 -1.10 0.80 -15.66
CA THR A 239 -2.43 0.88 -16.28
C THR A 239 -3.02 -0.52 -16.35
N ARG A 240 -4.24 -0.69 -15.86
CA ARG A 240 -4.98 -1.95 -15.80
C ARG A 240 -6.40 -1.77 -16.33
N PRO A 241 -7.04 -2.83 -16.83
CA PRO A 241 -8.47 -2.81 -17.12
C PRO A 241 -9.26 -2.45 -15.86
N ALA A 242 -10.23 -1.56 -15.98
CA ALA A 242 -11.24 -1.31 -14.96
C ALA A 242 -12.56 -2.03 -15.26
N VAL A 243 -12.48 -3.02 -16.15
CA VAL A 243 -13.59 -3.82 -16.65
C VAL A 243 -13.24 -5.30 -16.50
N VAL A 244 -14.20 -6.10 -16.06
CA VAL A 244 -14.09 -7.56 -15.95
C VAL A 244 -15.43 -8.21 -16.26
N VAL A 245 -15.41 -9.43 -16.78
CA VAL A 245 -16.61 -10.23 -17.04
C VAL A 245 -16.71 -11.34 -16.01
N THR A 246 -17.88 -11.54 -15.42
CA THR A 246 -18.07 -12.60 -14.41
C THR A 246 -17.93 -14.00 -14.97
N ASP A 247 -17.34 -14.90 -14.18
CA ASP A 247 -17.19 -16.31 -14.52
C ASP A 247 -18.48 -17.13 -14.26
N SER A 248 -18.41 -18.46 -14.38
CA SER A 248 -19.54 -19.37 -14.14
C SER A 248 -20.06 -19.37 -12.70
N THR A 249 -19.27 -18.90 -11.75
CA THR A 249 -19.68 -18.72 -10.35
C THR A 249 -20.19 -17.30 -10.07
N GLY A 250 -20.27 -16.47 -11.10
CA GLY A 250 -20.65 -15.06 -10.98
C GLY A 250 -19.56 -14.20 -10.35
N ALA A 251 -18.35 -14.74 -10.14
CA ALA A 251 -17.29 -14.06 -9.44
C ALA A 251 -16.59 -13.02 -10.32
N PHE A 252 -16.12 -11.95 -9.69
CA PHE A 252 -15.26 -10.93 -10.31
C PHE A 252 -14.19 -10.45 -9.33
N SER A 253 -13.10 -9.90 -9.87
CA SER A 253 -12.04 -9.28 -9.08
C SER A 253 -11.35 -8.18 -9.88
N LEU A 254 -11.24 -6.98 -9.29
CA LEU A 254 -10.58 -5.81 -9.88
C LEU A 254 -9.62 -5.18 -8.87
N LEU A 255 -8.40 -4.85 -9.30
CA LEU A 255 -7.50 -3.99 -8.53
C LEU A 255 -7.74 -2.53 -8.91
N LEU A 256 -8.20 -1.73 -7.95
CA LEU A 256 -8.72 -0.38 -8.22
C LEU A 256 -8.09 0.66 -7.27
N PRO A 257 -7.89 1.91 -7.74
CA PRO A 257 -7.40 2.99 -6.89
C PRO A 257 -8.48 3.45 -5.90
N ALA A 258 -8.16 3.42 -4.61
CA ALA A 258 -9.02 3.90 -3.55
C ALA A 258 -9.33 5.40 -3.72
N LYS A 259 -10.50 5.81 -3.22
CA LYS A 259 -11.04 7.18 -3.28
C LYS A 259 -11.33 7.74 -4.69
N ARG A 260 -10.94 7.05 -5.76
CA ARG A 260 -11.21 7.47 -7.16
C ARG A 260 -12.40 6.77 -7.79
N ILE A 261 -12.81 5.62 -7.23
CA ILE A 261 -13.96 4.84 -7.68
C ILE A 261 -15.11 5.06 -6.70
N LYS A 262 -16.29 5.36 -7.25
CA LYS A 262 -17.52 5.59 -6.48
C LYS A 262 -18.48 4.41 -6.56
N ALA A 263 -18.50 3.72 -7.70
CA ALA A 263 -19.43 2.61 -7.94
C ALA A 263 -18.84 1.58 -8.91
N LEU A 264 -19.47 0.41 -8.94
CA LEU A 264 -19.38 -0.57 -10.02
C LEU A 264 -20.67 -0.54 -10.83
N ARG A 265 -20.55 -0.46 -12.15
CA ARG A 265 -21.66 -0.64 -13.09
C ARG A 265 -21.68 -2.09 -13.56
N ALA A 266 -22.82 -2.74 -13.41
CA ALA A 266 -23.05 -4.11 -13.86
C ALA A 266 -24.04 -4.13 -15.02
N GLU A 267 -23.61 -4.72 -16.14
CA GLU A 267 -24.37 -4.76 -17.40
C GLU A 267 -24.41 -6.18 -17.95
N LEU A 268 -25.62 -6.64 -18.27
CA LEU A 268 -25.86 -7.88 -18.99
C LEU A 268 -27.18 -7.77 -19.76
N LYS A 269 -27.20 -8.22 -21.03
CA LYS A 269 -28.42 -8.21 -21.85
C LYS A 269 -29.52 -9.03 -21.17
N GLY A 270 -30.73 -8.46 -21.09
CA GLY A 270 -31.87 -9.07 -20.40
C GLY A 270 -31.93 -8.77 -18.90
N TYR A 271 -30.95 -8.03 -18.35
CA TYR A 271 -30.96 -7.51 -16.99
C TYR A 271 -30.99 -5.98 -16.99
N VAL A 272 -31.60 -5.40 -15.95
CA VAL A 272 -31.57 -3.96 -15.70
C VAL A 272 -30.15 -3.58 -15.29
N THR A 273 -29.58 -2.58 -15.96
CA THR A 273 -28.25 -2.03 -15.60
C THR A 273 -28.27 -1.49 -14.18
N ARG A 274 -27.27 -1.83 -13.37
CA ARG A 274 -27.20 -1.43 -11.96
C ARG A 274 -25.85 -0.84 -11.60
N ASP A 275 -25.87 0.34 -10.98
CA ASP A 275 -24.70 0.94 -10.34
C ASP A 275 -24.73 0.63 -8.83
N VAL A 276 -23.68 -0.03 -8.33
CA VAL A 276 -23.51 -0.39 -6.92
C VAL A 276 -22.42 0.50 -6.33
N LYS A 277 -22.76 1.31 -5.33
CA LYS A 277 -21.79 2.15 -4.62
C LYS A 277 -20.79 1.27 -3.89
N VAL A 278 -19.51 1.62 -3.97
CA VAL A 278 -18.43 0.87 -3.32
C VAL A 278 -17.45 1.80 -2.63
N ALA A 279 -16.91 1.35 -1.50
CA ALA A 279 -15.82 1.99 -0.80
C ALA A 279 -14.63 1.03 -0.80
N ILE A 280 -13.50 1.47 -1.33
CA ILE A 280 -12.31 0.64 -1.49
C ILE A 280 -11.31 1.03 -0.40
N GLN A 281 -11.09 0.14 0.55
CA GLN A 281 -10.03 0.27 1.54
C GLN A 281 -8.69 -0.09 0.89
N PRO A 282 -7.66 0.77 1.01
CA PRO A 282 -6.35 0.48 0.45
C PRO A 282 -5.70 -0.76 1.08
N ALA A 283 -4.92 -1.50 0.30
CA ALA A 283 -4.20 -2.72 0.70
C ALA A 283 -5.09 -3.87 1.24
N GLN A 284 -6.40 -3.81 1.01
CA GLN A 284 -7.36 -4.83 1.44
C GLN A 284 -8.10 -5.46 0.26
N VAL A 285 -8.68 -6.64 0.50
CA VAL A 285 -9.69 -7.24 -0.37
C VAL A 285 -11.06 -6.84 0.15
N ASN A 286 -11.74 -5.98 -0.61
CA ASN A 286 -13.08 -5.49 -0.33
C ASN A 286 -14.06 -6.45 -1.02
N GLN A 287 -15.08 -6.90 -0.30
CA GLN A 287 -16.11 -7.81 -0.81
C GLN A 287 -17.35 -7.04 -1.22
N ALA A 288 -17.95 -7.40 -2.36
CA ALA A 288 -19.22 -6.84 -2.82
C ALA A 288 -20.14 -7.93 -3.38
N VAL A 289 -21.44 -7.78 -3.13
CA VAL A 289 -22.48 -8.59 -3.78
C VAL A 289 -23.30 -7.66 -4.65
N VAL A 290 -23.43 -8.00 -5.93
CA VAL A 290 -24.22 -7.25 -6.90
C VAL A 290 -25.42 -8.10 -7.27
N GLU A 291 -26.63 -7.61 -7.03
CA GLU A 291 -27.84 -8.33 -7.45
C GLU A 291 -28.39 -7.67 -8.71
N LEU A 292 -28.65 -8.46 -9.75
CA LEU A 292 -29.27 -7.96 -10.97
C LEU A 292 -30.72 -8.42 -11.07
N ALA A 293 -31.62 -7.49 -11.40
CA ALA A 293 -33.01 -7.80 -11.72
C ALA A 293 -33.13 -8.00 -13.24
N LYS A 294 -33.87 -9.01 -13.67
CA LYS A 294 -34.19 -9.19 -15.09
C LYS A 294 -35.04 -8.02 -15.57
N VAL A 295 -34.87 -7.66 -16.84
CA VAL A 295 -35.81 -6.75 -17.51
C VAL A 295 -37.15 -7.48 -17.59
N GLU A 296 -38.15 -7.00 -16.85
CA GLU A 296 -39.51 -7.51 -17.00
C GLU A 296 -40.05 -7.09 -18.37
N VAL A 297 -40.40 -8.07 -19.20
CA VAL A 297 -41.21 -7.83 -20.39
C VAL A 297 -42.67 -7.94 -19.95
N PRO A 298 -43.44 -6.84 -19.93
CA PRO A 298 -44.83 -6.90 -19.50
C PRO A 298 -45.60 -7.87 -20.40
N ARG A 299 -46.30 -8.82 -19.79
CA ARG A 299 -47.08 -9.83 -20.50
C ARG A 299 -48.37 -10.12 -19.73
N GLY A 300 -49.49 -10.09 -20.45
CA GLY A 300 -50.79 -10.56 -19.97
C GLY A 300 -51.31 -11.68 -20.88
N PHE A 301 -52.46 -12.25 -20.52
CA PHE A 301 -53.07 -13.35 -21.25
C PHE A 301 -54.55 -13.08 -21.52
N ILE A 302 -55.05 -13.53 -22.67
CA ILE A 302 -56.49 -13.70 -22.93
C ILE A 302 -56.74 -15.20 -23.01
N ALA A 303 -57.72 -15.70 -22.29
CA ALA A 303 -58.05 -17.12 -22.29
C ALA A 303 -59.56 -17.36 -22.26
N GLY A 304 -60.02 -18.44 -22.88
CA GLY A 304 -61.40 -18.87 -22.77
C GLY A 304 -61.75 -19.95 -23.78
N LYS A 305 -63.02 -20.07 -24.13
CA LYS A 305 -63.56 -21.12 -25.00
C LYS A 305 -64.31 -20.55 -26.19
N VAL A 306 -64.21 -21.24 -27.32
CA VAL A 306 -65.05 -20.99 -28.50
C VAL A 306 -65.99 -22.17 -28.68
N ALA A 307 -67.29 -21.90 -28.63
CA ALA A 307 -68.33 -22.92 -28.72
C ALA A 307 -69.47 -22.47 -29.64
N ASP A 308 -70.27 -23.44 -30.08
CA ASP A 308 -71.49 -23.20 -30.85
C ASP A 308 -72.58 -22.67 -29.91
N ALA A 309 -73.18 -21.53 -30.25
CA ALA A 309 -74.14 -20.84 -29.39
C ALA A 309 -75.43 -21.64 -29.12
N LYS A 310 -75.76 -22.64 -29.96
CA LYS A 310 -76.98 -23.44 -29.82
C LYS A 310 -76.72 -24.76 -29.08
N THR A 311 -75.60 -25.42 -29.39
CA THR A 311 -75.29 -26.77 -28.88
C THR A 311 -74.33 -26.77 -27.70
N GLY A 312 -73.58 -25.68 -27.49
CA GLY A 312 -72.51 -25.59 -26.49
C GLY A 312 -71.28 -26.43 -26.81
N LEU A 313 -71.26 -27.12 -27.97
CA LEU A 313 -70.13 -27.93 -28.39
C LEU A 313 -68.94 -27.05 -28.84
N PRO A 314 -67.69 -27.49 -28.62
CA PRO A 314 -66.52 -26.72 -29.02
C PRO A 314 -66.45 -26.55 -30.54
N VAL A 315 -66.08 -25.34 -30.97
CA VAL A 315 -65.94 -25.00 -32.39
C VAL A 315 -64.47 -24.77 -32.72
N ARG A 316 -63.99 -25.39 -33.80
CA ARG A 316 -62.68 -25.09 -34.36
C ARG A 316 -62.70 -23.70 -34.99
N ALA A 317 -61.98 -22.78 -34.38
CA ALA A 317 -61.95 -21.38 -34.76
C ALA A 317 -60.52 -20.86 -34.89
N LEU A 318 -60.40 -19.73 -35.58
CA LEU A 318 -59.18 -18.98 -35.80
C LEU A 318 -59.36 -17.58 -35.22
N LEU A 319 -58.50 -17.21 -34.29
CA LEU A 319 -58.47 -15.92 -33.64
C LEU A 319 -57.49 -14.99 -34.37
N THR A 320 -57.96 -13.79 -34.70
CA THR A 320 -57.17 -12.74 -35.36
C THR A 320 -57.30 -11.45 -34.56
N PHE A 321 -56.25 -10.63 -34.58
CA PHE A 321 -56.16 -9.42 -33.76
C PHE A 321 -56.02 -8.22 -34.67
N ALA A 322 -57.10 -7.45 -34.81
CA ALA A 322 -57.16 -6.34 -35.75
C ALA A 322 -56.14 -5.26 -35.37
N GLY A 323 -55.40 -4.74 -36.36
CA GLY A 323 -54.39 -3.71 -36.14
C GLY A 323 -53.10 -4.19 -35.50
N THR A 324 -52.84 -5.51 -35.50
CA THR A 324 -51.60 -6.10 -34.99
C THR A 324 -50.97 -7.04 -36.01
N ASP A 325 -49.66 -7.32 -35.85
CA ASP A 325 -48.91 -8.26 -36.70
C ASP A 325 -49.04 -9.73 -36.24
N PHE A 326 -49.95 -10.03 -35.31
CA PHE A 326 -50.16 -11.40 -34.85
C PHE A 326 -50.68 -12.27 -36.00
N GLN A 327 -49.96 -13.37 -36.25
CA GLN A 327 -50.46 -14.42 -37.13
C GLN A 327 -51.75 -15.03 -36.55
N PRO A 328 -52.71 -15.44 -37.40
CA PRO A 328 -53.94 -16.06 -36.92
C PRO A 328 -53.67 -17.29 -36.04
N ILE A 329 -54.31 -17.35 -34.87
CA ILE A 329 -54.06 -18.37 -33.84
C ILE A 329 -55.26 -19.32 -33.76
N PRO A 330 -55.09 -20.64 -34.01
CA PRO A 330 -56.17 -21.60 -33.83
C PRO A 330 -56.42 -21.90 -32.35
N ASN A 331 -57.68 -22.21 -31.99
CA ASN A 331 -58.00 -22.78 -30.67
C ASN A 331 -57.78 -24.31 -30.63
N ASP A 332 -57.78 -24.87 -29.42
CA ASP A 332 -57.76 -26.32 -29.20
C ASP A 332 -59.07 -26.93 -29.71
N THR A 333 -58.95 -27.83 -30.69
CA THR A 333 -60.09 -28.46 -31.36
C THR A 333 -60.84 -29.47 -30.50
N GLY A 334 -60.21 -30.01 -29.45
CA GLY A 334 -60.82 -31.02 -28.58
C GLY A 334 -61.78 -30.43 -27.54
N ASN A 335 -61.49 -29.24 -27.03
CA ASN A 335 -62.24 -28.61 -25.93
C ASN A 335 -62.66 -27.16 -26.21
N GLY A 336 -62.31 -26.62 -27.38
CA GLY A 336 -62.62 -25.26 -27.80
C GLY A 336 -61.77 -24.18 -27.11
N THR A 337 -60.82 -24.54 -26.25
CA THR A 337 -60.10 -23.58 -25.41
C THR A 337 -58.99 -22.86 -26.18
N TYR A 338 -58.68 -21.64 -25.76
CA TYR A 338 -57.54 -20.89 -26.23
C TYR A 338 -56.92 -20.11 -25.06
N THR A 339 -55.60 -19.93 -25.11
CA THR A 339 -54.85 -19.07 -24.21
C THR A 339 -53.77 -18.37 -25.02
N ILE A 340 -53.75 -17.04 -25.00
CA ILE A 340 -52.88 -16.23 -25.86
C ILE A 340 -52.16 -15.21 -24.97
N GLY A 341 -50.82 -15.26 -24.95
CA GLY A 341 -49.98 -14.35 -24.17
C GLY A 341 -49.48 -13.18 -25.00
N MET A 342 -49.85 -11.95 -24.63
CA MET A 342 -49.64 -10.71 -25.39
C MET A 342 -49.06 -9.61 -24.50
N SER A 343 -48.49 -8.56 -25.10
CA SER A 343 -48.12 -7.35 -24.35
C SER A 343 -49.38 -6.62 -23.86
N PRO A 344 -49.35 -5.96 -22.69
CA PRO A 344 -50.48 -5.18 -22.20
C PRO A 344 -50.92 -4.11 -23.21
N GLY A 345 -52.23 -3.95 -23.37
CA GLY A 345 -52.80 -3.05 -24.36
C GLY A 345 -54.26 -3.37 -24.69
N SER A 346 -54.90 -2.51 -25.48
CA SER A 346 -56.25 -2.73 -25.98
C SER A 346 -56.22 -3.40 -27.34
N TYR A 347 -56.94 -4.51 -27.48
CA TYR A 347 -56.97 -5.32 -28.70
C TYR A 347 -58.40 -5.62 -29.13
N LYS A 348 -58.65 -5.60 -30.45
CA LYS A 348 -59.88 -6.12 -31.04
C LYS A 348 -59.64 -7.54 -31.56
N VAL A 349 -60.25 -8.52 -30.92
CA VAL A 349 -60.18 -9.93 -31.32
C VAL A 349 -61.32 -10.24 -32.26
N ILE A 350 -61.03 -10.88 -33.38
CA ILE A 350 -61.99 -11.35 -34.38
C ILE A 350 -61.84 -12.86 -34.49
N ILE A 351 -62.94 -13.58 -34.29
CA ILE A 351 -63.00 -15.03 -34.23
C ILE A 351 -63.76 -15.50 -35.45
N THR A 352 -63.13 -16.37 -36.22
CA THR A 352 -63.68 -16.92 -37.46
C THR A 352 -63.69 -18.44 -37.39
N ALA A 353 -64.76 -19.05 -37.89
CA ALA A 353 -64.88 -20.50 -38.02
C ALA A 353 -65.68 -20.83 -39.28
N ALA A 354 -65.33 -21.91 -39.96
CA ALA A 354 -66.01 -22.31 -41.19
C ALA A 354 -67.49 -22.64 -40.91
N GLY A 355 -68.41 -22.02 -41.65
CA GLY A 355 -69.85 -22.20 -41.46
C GLY A 355 -70.47 -21.40 -40.31
N TYR A 356 -69.72 -20.51 -39.68
CA TYR A 356 -70.19 -19.62 -38.60
C TYR A 356 -70.06 -18.15 -38.98
N ASN A 357 -70.95 -17.32 -38.45
CA ASN A 357 -70.79 -15.87 -38.52
C ASN A 357 -69.58 -15.46 -37.66
N PRO A 358 -68.69 -14.56 -38.15
CA PRO A 358 -67.61 -14.02 -37.34
C PRO A 358 -68.15 -13.29 -36.11
N ASP A 359 -67.43 -13.40 -35.00
CA ASP A 359 -67.68 -12.60 -33.80
C ASP A 359 -66.45 -11.71 -33.53
N SER A 360 -66.67 -10.53 -32.97
CA SER A 360 -65.58 -9.63 -32.60
C SER A 360 -65.85 -8.90 -31.30
N SER A 361 -64.79 -8.62 -30.56
CA SER A 361 -64.90 -7.92 -29.27
C SER A 361 -63.59 -7.24 -28.91
N GLU A 362 -63.68 -6.19 -28.12
CA GLU A 362 -62.53 -5.42 -27.63
C GLU A 362 -62.15 -5.82 -26.20
N TYR A 363 -60.84 -5.86 -25.92
CA TYR A 363 -60.30 -6.28 -24.63
C TYR A 363 -59.12 -5.43 -24.22
N VAL A 364 -59.00 -5.25 -22.91
CA VAL A 364 -57.78 -4.73 -22.29
C VAL A 364 -57.00 -5.92 -21.72
N VAL A 365 -55.78 -6.12 -22.22
CA VAL A 365 -54.81 -7.04 -21.65
C VAL A 365 -54.01 -6.27 -20.60
N GLU A 366 -54.12 -6.69 -19.35
CA GLU A 366 -53.36 -6.11 -18.24
C GLU A 366 -52.09 -6.91 -17.95
N ASN A 367 -51.06 -6.24 -17.43
CA ASN A 367 -49.79 -6.89 -17.09
C ASN A 367 -49.99 -7.96 -16.00
N LYS A 368 -49.39 -9.14 -16.21
CA LYS A 368 -49.41 -10.29 -15.30
C LYS A 368 -50.82 -10.81 -14.95
N LYS A 369 -51.85 -10.46 -15.74
CA LYS A 369 -53.23 -10.94 -15.56
C LYS A 369 -53.68 -11.79 -16.74
N THR A 370 -54.63 -12.68 -16.46
CA THR A 370 -55.38 -13.44 -17.48
C THR A 370 -56.79 -12.89 -17.54
N THR A 371 -57.18 -12.34 -18.68
CA THR A 371 -58.53 -11.84 -18.95
C THR A 371 -59.37 -12.98 -19.54
N PRO A 372 -60.41 -13.47 -18.84
CA PRO A 372 -61.27 -14.53 -19.36
C PRO A 372 -62.22 -13.99 -20.44
N LYS A 373 -62.36 -14.73 -21.54
CA LYS A 373 -63.38 -14.46 -22.55
C LYS A 373 -63.80 -15.70 -23.32
N ASP A 374 -65.09 -15.99 -23.27
CA ASP A 374 -65.70 -17.01 -24.12
C ASP A 374 -66.39 -16.39 -25.33
N PHE A 375 -66.39 -17.14 -26.44
CA PHE A 375 -67.08 -16.79 -27.69
C PHE A 375 -68.11 -17.87 -28.02
N ALA A 376 -69.33 -17.43 -28.27
CA ALA A 376 -70.45 -18.30 -28.65
C ALA A 376 -70.83 -17.99 -30.11
N LEU A 377 -70.32 -18.78 -31.05
CA LEU A 377 -70.50 -18.53 -32.47
C LEU A 377 -71.86 -19.06 -32.95
N ARG A 378 -72.51 -18.31 -33.85
CA ARG A 378 -73.79 -18.70 -34.47
C ARG A 378 -73.53 -19.21 -35.89
N MET A 379 -74.02 -20.41 -36.21
CA MET A 379 -73.92 -20.97 -37.57
C MET A 379 -74.57 -20.06 -38.61
N ILE A 380 -73.98 -20.00 -39.80
CA ILE A 380 -74.58 -19.37 -40.97
C ILE A 380 -75.75 -20.26 -41.42
N PRO A 381 -76.97 -19.73 -41.54
CA PRO A 381 -78.11 -20.51 -42.02
C PRO A 381 -77.84 -21.09 -43.40
N LYS A 382 -78.17 -22.37 -43.61
CA LYS A 382 -78.07 -22.99 -44.93
C LYS A 382 -79.20 -22.51 -45.83
N LYS A 383 -78.95 -22.46 -47.14
CA LYS A 383 -79.99 -22.10 -48.13
C LYS A 383 -81.19 -23.04 -47.99
N GLY A 384 -82.37 -22.48 -47.74
CA GLY A 384 -83.62 -23.22 -47.53
C GLY A 384 -83.97 -23.52 -46.06
N GLU A 385 -83.06 -23.22 -45.12
CA GLU A 385 -83.31 -23.34 -43.69
C GLU A 385 -84.23 -22.20 -43.22
N ARG A 386 -85.34 -22.55 -42.55
CA ARG A 386 -86.27 -21.56 -42.00
C ARG A 386 -85.81 -21.16 -40.60
N PHE A 387 -85.56 -19.89 -40.39
CA PHE A 387 -85.35 -19.30 -39.07
C PHE A 387 -86.51 -18.37 -38.72
N VAL A 388 -86.88 -18.39 -37.44
CA VAL A 388 -87.95 -17.53 -36.90
C VAL A 388 -87.29 -16.34 -36.23
N LEU A 389 -87.40 -15.17 -36.85
CA LEU A 389 -87.02 -13.91 -36.21
C LEU A 389 -88.12 -13.53 -35.22
N ARG A 390 -87.76 -13.42 -33.94
CA ARG A 390 -88.66 -12.97 -32.87
C ARG A 390 -88.28 -11.55 -32.46
N GLY A 391 -89.25 -10.80 -31.94
CA GLY A 391 -89.03 -9.43 -31.46
C GLY A 391 -88.93 -8.36 -32.56
N LEU A 392 -89.31 -8.69 -33.81
CA LEU A 392 -89.49 -7.71 -34.89
C LEU A 392 -90.87 -7.07 -34.81
N ASN A 393 -90.89 -5.74 -34.70
CA ASN A 393 -92.09 -4.93 -34.79
C ASN A 393 -92.15 -4.30 -36.20
N PHE A 394 -93.26 -4.49 -36.89
CA PHE A 394 -93.51 -3.87 -38.19
C PHE A 394 -94.44 -2.66 -38.03
N ALA A 395 -94.17 -1.61 -38.79
CA ALA A 395 -95.08 -0.48 -38.90
C ALA A 395 -96.43 -0.96 -39.45
N PRO A 396 -97.57 -0.43 -38.95
CA PRO A 396 -98.88 -0.89 -39.40
C PRO A 396 -99.00 -0.87 -40.92
N ASN A 397 -99.39 -2.03 -41.49
CA ASN A 397 -99.59 -2.25 -42.92
C ASN A 397 -98.37 -1.95 -43.82
N LYS A 398 -97.14 -2.00 -43.28
CA LYS A 398 -95.92 -1.78 -44.04
C LYS A 398 -94.90 -2.87 -43.73
N ALA A 399 -94.14 -3.29 -44.74
CA ALA A 399 -92.95 -4.13 -44.57
C ALA A 399 -91.75 -3.29 -44.08
N VAL A 400 -91.97 -2.46 -43.05
CA VAL A 400 -90.97 -1.54 -42.47
C VAL A 400 -90.81 -1.91 -41.00
N ILE A 401 -89.59 -2.28 -40.61
CA ILE A 401 -89.22 -2.59 -39.23
C ILE A 401 -89.13 -1.29 -38.43
N THR A 402 -89.70 -1.24 -37.22
CA THR A 402 -89.66 -0.06 -36.36
C THR A 402 -88.52 -0.13 -35.35
N ASP A 403 -88.08 1.04 -34.86
CA ASP A 403 -86.96 1.21 -33.92
C ASP A 403 -87.14 0.45 -32.59
N GLY A 404 -88.38 0.07 -32.23
CA GLY A 404 -88.68 -0.75 -31.05
C GLY A 404 -88.45 -2.26 -31.26
N SER A 405 -87.87 -2.68 -32.38
CA SER A 405 -87.56 -4.09 -32.65
C SER A 405 -86.28 -4.51 -31.94
N VAL A 406 -86.34 -5.57 -31.14
CA VAL A 406 -85.16 -6.15 -30.48
C VAL A 406 -85.02 -7.59 -30.96
N LEU A 407 -83.99 -7.86 -31.76
CA LEU A 407 -83.71 -9.19 -32.28
C LEU A 407 -83.10 -10.06 -31.16
N PHE A 408 -83.70 -11.19 -30.85
CA PHE A 408 -83.11 -12.18 -29.96
C PHE A 408 -83.24 -13.61 -30.49
#